data_AF-A0A356GFY5-F1
#
_entry.id   AF-A0A356GFY5-F1
#
_cell.length_a   1.000
_cell.length_b   1.000
_cell.length_c   1.000
_cell.angle_alpha   90.00
_cell.angle_beta   90.00
_cell.angle_gamma   90.00
#
_symmetry.space_group_name_H-M   'P 1'
#
loop_
_entity.id
_entity.type
_entity.pdbx_description
1 polymer ?
#
loop_
_entity_poly.entity_id
_entity_poly.type
_entity_poly.pdbx_seq_one_letter_code
_entity_poly.pdbx_strand_id
1 'polypeptide(L)'
;MAELIKKQYGRVVSVELRNPSEICQERNWRKEFEGFCGVMHIYQSQHKSPGKHYIVIYDIAKNYLKTGTGDLVECKNRITLTTKNSIYTFERINIERKAGN
;
A
#
# COMPACT_ATOMS: atom_id res chain seq x y z
N MET A 1 -18.59 -4.52 2.26
CA MET A 1 -17.72 -5.65 2.64
C MET A 1 -16.44 -5.59 1.82
N ALA A 2 -15.32 -6.05 2.38
CA ALA A 2 -14.04 -6.15 1.67
C ALA A 2 -13.46 -7.53 1.92
N GLU A 3 -12.83 -8.10 0.90
CA GLU A 3 -12.22 -9.43 0.93
C GLU A 3 -10.70 -9.28 0.97
N LEU A 4 -10.04 -10.04 1.84
CA LEU A 4 -8.57 -10.09 1.87
C LEU A 4 -8.09 -11.02 0.75
N ILE A 5 -7.39 -10.45 -0.23
CA ILE A 5 -6.91 -11.20 -1.41
C ILE A 5 -5.50 -11.74 -1.19
N LYS A 6 -4.64 -10.94 -0.53
CA LYS A 6 -3.22 -11.29 -0.36
C LYS A 6 -2.66 -10.69 0.92
N LYS A 7 -1.76 -11.45 1.56
CA LYS A 7 -0.95 -11.02 2.71
C LYS A 7 0.51 -11.30 2.39
N GLN A 8 1.37 -10.30 2.56
CA GLN A 8 2.81 -10.42 2.32
C GLN A 8 3.60 -9.41 3.14
N TYR A 9 4.91 -9.60 3.27
CA TYR A 9 5.78 -8.55 3.79
C TYR A 9 6.19 -7.62 2.66
N GLY A 10 6.27 -6.33 2.95
CA GLY A 10 6.62 -5.34 1.94
C GLY A 10 7.05 -4.01 2.52
N ARG A 11 7.31 -3.08 1.61
CA ARG A 11 7.75 -1.72 1.90
C ARG A 11 7.02 -0.74 1.01
N VAL A 12 6.71 0.44 1.54
CA VAL A 12 6.28 1.60 0.76
C VAL A 12 7.51 2.20 0.07
N VAL A 13 7.55 2.19 -1.26
CA VAL A 13 8.66 2.74 -2.04
C VAL A 13 8.45 4.22 -2.31
N SER A 14 7.24 4.61 -2.74
CA SER A 14 6.92 6.00 -3.03
C SER A 14 5.44 6.30 -2.83
N VAL A 15 5.14 7.56 -2.52
CA VAL A 15 3.78 8.13 -2.49
C VAL A 15 3.76 9.42 -3.28
N GLU A 16 3.11 9.37 -4.44
CA GLU A 16 2.95 10.51 -5.35
C GLU A 16 1.52 11.06 -5.26
N LEU A 17 1.36 12.38 -5.30
CA LEU A 17 0.06 13.02 -5.37
C LEU A 17 -0.33 13.24 -6.82
N ARG A 18 -1.58 12.93 -7.19
CA ARG A 18 -2.08 13.15 -8.56
C ARG A 18 -2.43 14.62 -8.81
N ASN A 19 -2.99 15.29 -7.80
CA ASN A 19 -3.37 16.71 -7.86
C ASN A 19 -2.69 17.49 -6.72
N PRO A 20 -1.39 17.79 -6.82
CA PRO A 20 -0.66 18.51 -5.77
C PRO A 20 -1.14 19.95 -5.56
N SER A 21 -1.88 20.54 -6.52
CA SER A 21 -2.48 21.88 -6.40
C SER A 21 -3.72 21.92 -5.51
N GLU A 22 -4.45 20.79 -5.36
CA GLU A 22 -5.64 20.68 -4.52
C GLU A 22 -5.33 20.14 -3.11
N ILE A 23 -4.15 19.55 -2.95
CA ILE A 23 -3.73 18.88 -1.73
C ILE A 23 -2.57 19.66 -1.14
N CYS A 24 -2.80 20.30 0.02
CA CYS A 24 -1.75 20.97 0.78
C CYS A 24 -0.59 19.99 1.03
N GLN A 25 0.56 20.22 0.37
CA GLN A 25 1.73 19.35 0.45
C GLN A 25 2.24 19.19 1.88
N GLU A 26 2.11 20.24 2.70
CA GLU A 26 2.49 20.25 4.12
C GLU A 26 1.65 19.33 5.01
N ARG A 27 0.47 18.90 4.54
CA ARG A 27 -0.41 17.95 5.26
C ARG A 27 -0.36 16.54 4.69
N ASN A 28 0.57 16.25 3.78
CA ASN A 28 0.67 14.93 3.16
C ASN A 28 1.46 13.95 4.04
N TRP A 29 0.93 13.65 5.22
CA TRP A 29 1.44 12.66 6.17
C TRP A 29 1.72 11.29 5.53
N ARG A 30 1.12 10.99 4.37
CA ARG A 30 1.36 9.73 3.64
C ARG A 30 2.80 9.61 3.13
N LYS A 31 3.47 10.74 2.83
CA LYS A 31 4.89 10.71 2.44
C LYS A 31 5.81 10.29 3.57
N GLU A 32 5.41 10.49 4.83
CA GLU A 32 6.17 10.04 6.00
C GLU A 32 6.27 8.50 6.07
N PHE A 33 5.39 7.80 5.34
CA PHE A 33 5.44 6.35 5.23
C PHE A 33 6.36 5.85 4.11
N GLU A 34 7.01 6.71 3.31
CA GLU A 34 8.03 6.25 2.36
C GLU A 34 9.18 5.55 3.13
N GLY A 35 9.53 4.34 2.71
CA GLY A 35 10.47 3.47 3.42
C GLY A 35 9.84 2.61 4.53
N PHE A 36 8.57 2.85 4.91
CA PHE A 36 7.87 2.05 5.92
C PHE A 36 7.77 0.59 5.49
N CYS A 37 8.24 -0.31 6.35
CA CYS A 37 8.26 -1.75 6.12
C CYS A 37 7.29 -2.45 7.08
N GLY A 38 6.56 -3.44 6.59
CA GLY A 38 5.55 -4.09 7.42
C GLY A 38 4.82 -5.23 6.72
N VAL A 39 3.88 -5.79 7.47
CA VAL A 39 2.91 -6.74 6.92
C VAL A 39 1.91 -5.95 6.08
N MET A 40 1.84 -6.29 4.81
CA MET A 40 0.97 -5.67 3.82
C MET A 40 -0.20 -6.60 3.48
N HIS A 41 -1.41 -6.08 3.67
CA HIS A 41 -2.67 -6.71 3.31
C HIS A 41 -3.29 -6.00 2.11
N ILE A 42 -3.67 -6.77 1.10
CA ILE A 42 -4.34 -6.27 -0.11
C ILE A 42 -5.79 -6.74 -0.06
N TYR A 43 -6.70 -5.79 -0.06
CA TYR A 43 -8.13 -6.04 0.00
C TYR A 43 -8.80 -5.64 -1.30
N GLN A 44 -9.80 -6.42 -1.73
CA GLN A 44 -10.72 -6.06 -2.79
C GLN A 44 -12.04 -5.58 -2.18
N SER A 45 -12.52 -4.43 -2.65
CA SER A 45 -13.84 -3.91 -2.29
C SER A 45 -14.91 -4.67 -3.04
N GLN A 46 -15.91 -5.18 -2.31
CA GLN A 46 -17.00 -5.98 -2.88
C GLN A 46 -18.33 -5.20 -3.02
N HIS A 47 -18.41 -3.94 -2.54
CA HIS A 47 -19.69 -3.23 -2.48
C HIS A 47 -19.63 -1.79 -2.99
N LYS A 48 -18.91 -0.88 -2.31
CA LYS A 48 -18.89 0.54 -2.69
C LYS A 48 -18.12 0.80 -3.99
N SER A 49 -17.16 -0.06 -4.30
CA SER A 49 -16.39 0.01 -5.54
C SER A 49 -15.95 -1.41 -5.93
N PRO A 50 -16.84 -2.23 -6.52
CA PRO A 50 -16.53 -3.60 -6.89
C PRO A 50 -15.28 -3.68 -7.79
N GLY A 51 -14.38 -4.62 -7.50
CA GLY A 51 -13.15 -4.84 -8.29
C GLY A 51 -12.00 -3.86 -8.01
N LYS A 52 -12.23 -2.81 -7.22
CA LYS A 52 -11.17 -1.89 -6.77
C LYS A 52 -10.51 -2.39 -5.48
N HIS A 53 -9.28 -1.97 -5.24
CA HIS A 53 -8.45 -2.47 -4.15
C HIS A 53 -8.03 -1.37 -3.19
N TYR A 54 -7.72 -1.73 -1.95
CA TYR A 54 -6.98 -0.88 -1.03
C TYR A 54 -5.96 -1.72 -0.27
N ILE A 55 -4.92 -1.06 0.23
CA ILE A 55 -3.80 -1.68 0.90
C ILE A 55 -3.70 -1.16 2.32
N VAL A 56 -3.45 -2.06 3.27
CA VAL A 56 -3.06 -1.72 4.64
C VAL A 56 -1.69 -2.32 4.89
N ILE A 57 -0.70 -1.49 5.23
CA ILE A 57 0.62 -1.94 5.67
C ILE A 57 0.84 -1.51 7.12
N TYR A 58 1.32 -2.42 7.96
CA TYR A 58 1.49 -2.16 9.39
C TYR A 58 2.70 -2.89 9.99
N ASP A 59 3.26 -2.33 11.06
CA ASP A 59 4.39 -2.90 11.81
C ASP A 59 3.94 -3.60 13.11
N ILE A 60 4.91 -4.10 13.88
CA ILE A 60 4.66 -4.75 15.18
C ILE A 60 4.15 -3.78 16.25
N ALA A 61 4.48 -2.49 16.13
CA ALA A 61 4.04 -1.42 17.02
C ALA A 61 2.63 -0.91 16.64
N LYS A 62 2.00 -1.52 15.63
CA LYS A 62 0.68 -1.17 15.08
C LYS A 62 0.63 0.22 14.43
N ASN A 63 1.77 0.80 14.07
CA ASN A 63 1.78 1.92 13.12
C ASN A 63 1.30 1.38 11.79
N TYR A 64 0.46 2.14 11.07
CA TYR A 64 -0.08 1.66 9.81
C TYR A 64 -0.35 2.77 8.80
N LEU A 65 -0.19 2.43 7.53
CA LEU A 65 -0.73 3.18 6.41
C LEU A 65 -1.90 2.39 5.84
N LYS A 66 -3.07 3.03 5.77
CA LYS A 66 -4.22 2.56 5.01
C LYS A 66 -4.46 3.47 3.82
N THR A 67 -4.41 2.91 2.61
CA THR A 67 -4.63 3.67 1.38
C THR A 67 -6.11 3.92 1.13
N GLY A 68 -6.40 4.83 0.20
CA GLY A 68 -7.71 4.87 -0.46
C GLY A 68 -7.92 3.65 -1.38
N THR A 69 -9.16 3.53 -1.86
CA THR A 69 -9.53 2.52 -2.85
C THR A 69 -9.12 2.97 -4.26
N GLY A 70 -8.58 2.07 -5.07
CA GLY A 70 -8.03 2.38 -6.39
C GLY A 70 -7.78 1.17 -7.28
N ASP A 71 -7.10 1.42 -8.39
CA ASP A 71 -6.67 0.42 -9.36
C ASP A 71 -5.33 -0.18 -8.96
N LEU A 72 -5.24 -1.50 -8.94
CA LEU A 72 -4.07 -2.26 -8.53
C LEU A 72 -3.38 -2.86 -9.76
N VAL A 73 -2.08 -2.62 -9.90
CA VAL A 73 -1.24 -3.26 -10.90
C VAL A 73 -0.09 -3.96 -10.17
N GLU A 74 0.05 -5.26 -10.41
CA GLU A 74 1.16 -6.06 -9.89
C GLU A 74 2.13 -6.37 -11.04
N CYS A 75 3.41 -6.05 -10.86
CA CYS A 75 4.48 -6.40 -11.80
C CYS A 75 5.70 -6.92 -11.02
N LYS A 76 5.94 -8.23 -11.11
CA LYS A 76 7.01 -8.94 -10.39
C LYS A 76 6.95 -8.68 -8.88
N ASN A 77 7.90 -7.93 -8.33
CA ASN A 77 7.99 -7.58 -6.92
C ASN A 77 7.37 -6.21 -6.61
N ARG A 78 6.89 -5.46 -7.62
CA ARG A 78 6.30 -4.14 -7.43
C ARG A 78 4.79 -4.19 -7.51
N ILE A 79 4.15 -3.42 -6.65
CA ILE A 79 2.70 -3.24 -6.60
C ILE A 79 2.43 -1.75 -6.67
N THR A 80 1.70 -1.32 -7.68
CA THR A 80 1.26 0.06 -7.83
C THR A 80 -0.22 0.14 -7.54
N LEU A 81 -0.62 1.01 -6.61
CA LEU A 81 -2.01 1.33 -6.33
C LEU A 81 -2.30 2.77 -6.73
N THR A 82 -3.11 2.95 -7.75
CA THR A 82 -3.55 4.26 -8.23
C THR A 82 -4.92 4.58 -7.66
N THR A 83 -4.96 5.49 -6.68
CA THR A 83 -6.20 5.99 -6.09
C THR A 83 -6.64 7.29 -6.76
N LYS A 84 -7.75 7.88 -6.30
CA LYS A 84 -8.22 9.20 -6.77
C LYS A 84 -7.14 10.28 -6.63
N ASN A 85 -6.47 10.31 -5.48
CA ASN A 85 -5.62 11.45 -5.08
C ASN A 85 -4.12 11.12 -5.07
N SER A 86 -3.77 9.84 -5.07
CA SER A 86 -2.39 9.42 -4.86
C SER A 86 -2.08 8.13 -5.62
N ILE A 87 -0.82 7.99 -6.01
CA ILE A 87 -0.24 6.77 -6.54
C ILE A 87 0.74 6.26 -5.49
N TYR A 88 0.55 5.02 -5.06
CA TYR A 88 1.43 4.36 -4.11
C TYR A 88 2.21 3.29 -4.84
N THR A 89 3.52 3.25 -4.64
CA THR A 89 4.35 2.13 -5.07
C THR A 89 4.80 1.36 -3.86
N PHE A 90 4.56 0.05 -3.86
CA PHE A 90 5.04 -0.89 -2.85
C PHE A 90 5.97 -1.90 -3.48
N GLU A 91 6.87 -2.43 -2.66
CA GLU A 91 7.75 -3.52 -3.01
C GLU A 91 7.51 -4.71 -2.08
N ARG A 92 7.35 -5.89 -2.67
CA ARG A 92 7.32 -7.15 -1.94
C ARG A 92 8.74 -7.48 -1.47
N ILE A 93 8.87 -7.73 -0.18
CA ILE A 93 10.13 -8.19 0.41
C ILE A 93 9.99 -9.70 0.64
N ASN A 94 10.83 -10.46 -0.06
CA ASN A 94 10.98 -11.88 0.20
C ASN A 94 11.86 -12.04 1.45
N ILE A 95 11.24 -12.38 2.57
CA ILE A 95 11.99 -12.86 3.72
C ILE A 95 12.32 -14.31 3.42
N GLU A 96 13.47 -14.54 2.79
CA GLU A 96 14.05 -15.88 2.78
C GLU A 96 14.37 -16.23 4.24
N ARG A 97 13.65 -17.19 4.80
CA ARG A 97 14.13 -17.84 6.01
C ARG A 97 15.45 -18.50 5.64
N LYS A 98 16.58 -17.90 6.02
CA LYS A 98 17.78 -18.69 6.23
C LYS A 98 17.46 -19.67 7.35
N ALA A 99 17.06 -20.89 6.97
CA ALA A 99 17.24 -22.03 7.84
C ALA A 99 18.76 -22.26 7.94
N GLY A 100 19.34 -22.10 9.12
CA GLY A 100 20.75 -22.37 9.39
C GLY A 100 21.28 -21.46 10.50
N ASN A 101 21.79 -21.96 11.63
CA ASN A 101 22.30 -23.30 11.94
C ASN A 101 21.89 -23.72 13.34
#